data_AF-A0A952FJH9-F1
#
_entry.id   AF-A0A952FJH9-F1
#
_cell.length_a   1.000
_cell.length_b   1.000
_cell.length_c   1.000
_cell.angle_alpha   90.00
_cell.angle_beta   90.00
_cell.angle_gamma   90.00
#
_symmetry.space_group_name_H-M   'P 1'
#
loop_
_entity.id
_entity.type
_entity.pdbx_description
1 polymer ?
#
loop_
_entity_poly.entity_id
_entity_poly.type
_entity_poly.pdbx_seq_one_letter_code
_entity_poly.pdbx_strand_id
1 'polypeptide(L)'
;MDWQPISEAEIWDEINQAAARMTVPQERFWEAIRILPEKWAQDPYGNLGGGFWAVAVLGRIVVWFNDIEGGFNFSRYSAYGTIDQYFANQDELEHVVGELMEIVRTGYSIGGRAGPPIAGPASGHG
;
A
#
# COMPACT_ATOMS: atom_id res chain seq x y z
N MET A 1 -19.26 -3.53 -11.33
CA MET A 1 -18.41 -2.51 -11.95
C MET A 1 -17.10 -3.19 -12.28
N ASP A 2 -16.66 -3.11 -13.52
CA ASP A 2 -15.32 -3.60 -13.88
C ASP A 2 -14.31 -2.60 -13.29
N TRP A 3 -13.52 -3.05 -12.33
CA TRP A 3 -12.44 -2.26 -11.76
C TRP A 3 -11.45 -1.88 -12.86
N GLN A 4 -10.95 -0.64 -12.81
CA GLN A 4 -9.87 -0.16 -13.68
C GLN A 4 -8.70 0.34 -12.83
N PRO A 5 -7.46 0.00 -13.20
CA PRO A 5 -6.28 0.51 -12.51
C PRO A 5 -6.19 2.04 -12.60
N ILE A 6 -5.76 2.70 -11.53
CA ILE A 6 -5.51 4.14 -11.60
C ILE A 6 -4.28 4.44 -12.45
N SER A 7 -4.32 5.59 -13.12
CA SER A 7 -3.24 6.15 -13.92
C SER A 7 -2.10 6.71 -13.06
N GLU A 8 -0.98 7.01 -13.71
CA GLU A 8 0.16 7.68 -13.05
C GLU A 8 -0.22 9.08 -12.53
N ALA A 9 -1.05 9.82 -13.25
CA ALA A 9 -1.50 11.14 -12.81
C ALA A 9 -2.35 11.05 -11.54
N GLU A 10 -3.26 10.08 -11.49
CA GLU A 10 -4.14 9.87 -10.33
C GLU A 10 -3.35 9.47 -9.08
N ILE A 11 -2.34 8.59 -9.19
CA ILE A 11 -1.51 8.26 -8.01
C ILE A 11 -0.70 9.47 -7.54
N TRP A 12 -0.24 10.34 -8.44
CA TRP A 12 0.39 11.59 -8.06
C TRP A 12 -0.57 12.51 -7.30
N ASP A 13 -1.82 12.60 -7.74
CA ASP A 13 -2.85 13.39 -7.06
C ASP A 13 -3.10 12.86 -5.64
N GLU A 14 -3.21 11.54 -5.45
CA GLU A 14 -3.35 10.91 -4.14
C GLU A 14 -2.16 11.21 -3.22
N ILE A 15 -0.92 11.08 -3.73
CA ILE A 15 0.30 11.39 -2.97
C ILE A 15 0.32 12.86 -2.56
N ASN A 16 0.02 13.78 -3.49
CA ASN A 16 0.07 15.22 -3.24
C ASN A 16 -0.99 15.65 -2.21
N GLN A 17 -2.19 15.08 -2.28
CA GLN A 17 -3.26 15.34 -1.32
C GLN A 17 -2.86 14.89 0.09
N ALA A 18 -2.29 13.70 0.24
CA ALA A 18 -1.82 13.20 1.54
C ALA A 18 -0.61 13.98 2.07
N ALA A 19 0.35 14.31 1.21
CA ALA A 19 1.53 15.11 1.58
C ALA A 19 1.13 16.48 2.17
N ALA A 20 0.06 17.10 1.67
CA ALA A 20 -0.46 18.36 2.21
C ALA A 20 -1.03 18.24 3.64
N ARG A 21 -1.32 17.03 4.11
CA ARG A 21 -1.82 16.74 5.47
C ARG A 21 -0.74 16.26 6.43
N MET A 22 0.47 15.97 5.93
CA MET A 22 1.58 15.51 6.75
C MET A 22 2.08 16.61 7.70
N THR A 23 2.44 16.20 8.91
CA THR A 23 3.24 17.04 9.82
C THR A 23 4.68 17.15 9.32
N VAL A 24 5.42 18.17 9.74
CA VAL A 24 6.85 18.35 9.35
C VAL A 24 7.71 17.10 9.62
N PRO A 25 7.57 16.38 10.74
CA PRO A 25 8.29 15.11 10.93
C PRO A 25 7.89 14.02 9.93
N GLN A 26 6.60 13.89 9.61
CA GLN A 26 6.11 12.94 8.61
C GLN A 26 6.63 13.28 7.22
N GLU A 27 6.59 14.56 6.83
CA GLU A 27 7.12 15.03 5.54
C GLU A 27 8.61 14.70 5.39
N ARG A 28 9.43 15.00 6.42
CA ARG A 28 10.86 14.67 6.38
C ARG A 28 11.12 13.17 6.28
N PHE A 29 10.32 12.36 6.97
CA PHE A 29 10.43 10.92 6.90
C PHE A 29 9.98 10.40 5.53
N TRP A 30 8.87 10.91 5.00
CA TRP A 30 8.36 10.61 3.66
C TRP A 30 9.39 10.91 2.58
N GLU A 31 10.01 12.09 2.60
CA GLU A 31 11.06 12.46 1.65
C GLU A 31 12.29 11.54 1.72
N ALA A 32 12.54 10.90 2.85
CA ALA A 32 13.64 9.94 3.01
C ALA A 32 13.34 8.54 2.47
N ILE A 33 12.06 8.15 2.36
CA ILE A 33 11.65 6.79 1.97
C ILE A 33 10.93 6.71 0.62
N ARG A 34 10.42 7.84 0.13
CA ARG A 34 9.66 7.88 -1.12
C ARG A 34 10.52 7.46 -2.30
N ILE A 35 9.88 6.82 -3.26
CA ILE A 35 10.42 6.56 -4.59
C ILE A 35 9.54 7.27 -5.62
N LEU A 36 9.96 7.30 -6.88
CA LEU A 36 9.02 7.63 -7.95
C LEU A 36 7.97 6.52 -8.03
N PRO A 37 6.68 6.84 -8.21
CA PRO A 37 5.64 5.82 -8.38
C PRO A 37 6.02 4.85 -9.50
N GLU A 38 6.03 3.57 -9.19
CA GLU A 38 6.30 2.51 -10.16
C GLU A 38 5.42 1.29 -9.87
N LYS A 39 5.16 0.49 -10.91
CA LYS A 39 4.30 -0.70 -10.78
C LYS A 39 5.06 -1.87 -10.18
N TRP A 40 4.53 -2.44 -9.09
CA TRP A 40 5.04 -3.66 -8.47
C TRP A 40 4.00 -4.78 -8.56
N ALA A 41 4.47 -5.98 -8.90
CA ALA A 41 3.62 -7.15 -9.07
C ALA A 41 3.12 -7.68 -7.71
N GLN A 42 1.88 -8.16 -7.68
CA GLN A 42 1.29 -8.78 -6.50
C GLN A 42 0.32 -9.88 -6.96
N ASP A 43 0.81 -11.09 -7.22
CA ASP A 43 -0.08 -12.16 -7.65
C ASP A 43 -0.99 -12.65 -6.50
N PRO A 44 -2.27 -12.96 -6.77
CA PRO A 44 -2.95 -12.94 -8.08
C PRO A 44 -3.65 -11.62 -8.44
N TYR A 45 -3.48 -10.54 -7.66
CA TYR A 45 -4.21 -9.28 -7.80
C TYR A 45 -3.44 -8.23 -8.62
N GLY A 46 -4.09 -7.15 -9.05
CA GLY A 46 -3.42 -6.05 -9.78
C GLY A 46 -2.88 -6.38 -11.18
N ASN A 47 -2.93 -7.65 -11.62
CA ASN A 47 -2.36 -8.13 -12.88
C ASN A 47 -2.88 -7.38 -14.13
N LEU A 48 -4.15 -6.97 -14.14
CA LEU A 48 -4.73 -6.19 -15.24
C LEU A 48 -4.04 -4.82 -15.40
N GLY A 49 -3.56 -4.24 -14.30
CA GLY A 49 -2.86 -2.95 -14.28
C GLY A 49 -1.33 -3.07 -14.30
N GLY A 50 -0.78 -4.27 -14.52
CA GLY A 50 0.66 -4.51 -14.41
C GLY A 50 1.18 -4.45 -12.96
N GLY A 51 0.29 -4.57 -11.97
CA GLY A 51 0.59 -4.46 -10.55
C GLY A 51 0.00 -3.22 -9.88
N PHE A 52 0.36 -3.03 -8.63
CA PHE A 52 -0.02 -1.89 -7.80
C PHE A 52 1.06 -0.80 -7.83
N TRP A 53 0.68 0.44 -7.54
CA TRP A 53 1.64 1.54 -7.48
C TRP A 53 2.43 1.49 -6.17
N ALA A 54 3.72 1.17 -6.23
CA ALA A 54 4.66 1.34 -5.13
C ALA A 54 5.15 2.78 -5.09
N VAL A 55 5.19 3.38 -3.90
CA VAL A 55 5.45 4.82 -3.72
C VAL A 55 6.53 5.12 -2.68
N ALA A 56 6.88 4.16 -1.83
CA ALA A 56 8.03 4.27 -0.91
C ALA A 56 8.62 2.91 -0.55
N VAL A 57 9.89 2.92 -0.16
CA VAL A 57 10.62 1.74 0.31
C VAL A 57 11.40 2.07 1.60
N LEU A 58 11.26 1.22 2.61
CA LEU A 58 12.01 1.29 3.85
C LEU A 58 12.55 -0.10 4.24
N GLY A 59 13.85 -0.32 4.08
CA GLY A 59 14.45 -1.62 4.37
C GLY A 59 13.90 -2.73 3.46
N ARG A 60 13.07 -3.63 4.00
CA ARG A 60 12.33 -4.65 3.22
C ARG A 60 10.82 -4.43 3.23
N ILE A 61 10.40 -3.19 3.39
CA ILE A 61 9.00 -2.77 3.38
C ILE A 61 8.78 -1.91 2.14
N VAL A 62 7.68 -2.17 1.44
CA VAL A 62 7.16 -1.32 0.36
C VAL A 62 5.84 -0.71 0.81
N VAL A 63 5.66 0.58 0.56
CA VAL A 63 4.38 1.27 0.63
C VAL A 63 3.78 1.30 -0.76
N TRP A 64 2.52 0.89 -0.89
CA TRP A 64 1.85 0.72 -2.16
C TRP A 64 0.38 1.14 -2.08
N PHE A 65 -0.16 1.62 -3.19
CA PHE A 65 -1.57 1.96 -3.32
C PHE A 65 -2.35 0.79 -3.91
N ASN A 66 -3.35 0.32 -3.17
CA ASN A 66 -4.30 -0.68 -3.62
C ASN A 66 -5.47 0.03 -4.32
N ASP A 67 -5.41 0.12 -5.64
CA ASP A 67 -6.44 0.75 -6.46
C ASP A 67 -7.72 -0.09 -6.61
N ILE A 68 -7.72 -1.35 -6.17
CA ILE A 68 -8.96 -2.16 -6.06
C ILE A 68 -9.80 -1.67 -4.88
N GLU A 69 -9.14 -1.38 -3.76
CA GLU A 69 -9.80 -1.00 -2.49
C GLU A 69 -9.80 0.51 -2.25
N GLY A 70 -8.93 1.26 -2.95
CA GLY A 70 -8.82 2.71 -2.87
C GLY A 70 -8.03 3.22 -1.65
N GLY A 71 -6.89 2.60 -1.33
CA GLY A 71 -6.06 3.08 -0.20
C GLY A 71 -4.62 2.57 -0.16
N PHE A 72 -3.82 3.21 0.69
CA PHE A 72 -2.41 2.88 0.89
C PHE A 72 -2.24 1.73 1.88
N ASN A 73 -1.24 0.90 1.60
CA ASN A 73 -0.86 -0.27 2.37
C ASN A 73 0.67 -0.32 2.48
N PHE A 74 1.18 -1.11 3.42
CA PHE A 74 2.60 -1.48 3.40
C PHE A 74 2.81 -2.96 3.71
N SER A 75 3.70 -3.56 2.93
CA SER A 75 3.97 -4.99 2.96
C SER A 75 5.46 -5.24 2.96
N ARG A 76 5.86 -6.44 3.38
CA ARG A 76 7.23 -6.88 3.14
C ARG A 76 7.40 -7.22 1.66
N TYR A 77 8.63 -7.12 1.18
CA TYR A 77 9.03 -7.67 -0.10
C TYR A 77 10.29 -8.51 0.02
N SER A 78 10.34 -9.56 -0.80
CA SER A 78 11.47 -10.47 -0.93
C SER A 78 12.36 -10.13 -2.12
N ALA A 79 11.78 -9.55 -3.18
CA ALA A 79 12.45 -9.05 -4.37
C ALA A 79 11.90 -7.67 -4.75
N TYR A 80 12.77 -6.78 -5.22
CA TYR A 80 12.34 -5.46 -5.69
C TYR A 80 11.37 -5.61 -6.86
N GLY A 81 10.28 -4.84 -6.85
CA GLY A 81 9.22 -4.96 -7.85
C GLY A 81 8.14 -5.99 -7.51
N THR A 82 8.17 -6.60 -6.32
CA THR A 82 7.17 -7.61 -5.88
C THR A 82 6.64 -7.29 -4.49
N ILE A 83 5.33 -7.44 -4.30
CA ILE A 83 4.65 -7.26 -3.02
C ILE A 83 4.31 -8.66 -2.49
N ASP A 84 4.90 -9.06 -1.36
CA ASP A 84 4.74 -10.44 -0.85
C ASP A 84 3.35 -10.67 -0.21
N GLN A 85 2.69 -9.61 0.26
CA GLN A 85 1.43 -9.71 1.02
C GLN A 85 0.42 -8.67 0.53
N TYR A 86 -0.76 -9.15 0.16
CA TYR A 86 -1.91 -8.31 -0.14
C TYR A 86 -2.62 -7.88 1.16
N PHE A 87 -3.01 -6.61 1.21
CA PHE A 87 -3.87 -6.05 2.24
C PHE A 87 -4.93 -5.16 1.60
N ALA A 88 -6.11 -5.15 2.20
CA ALA A 88 -7.29 -4.42 1.73
C ALA A 88 -7.58 -3.19 2.61
N ASN A 89 -6.56 -2.60 3.22
CA ASN A 89 -6.77 -1.39 4.00
C ASN A 89 -7.07 -0.21 3.07
N GLN A 90 -7.92 0.70 3.56
CA GLN A 90 -8.30 1.95 2.91
C GLN A 90 -7.62 3.14 3.60
N ASP A 91 -6.37 2.96 4.02
CA ASP A 91 -5.66 3.98 4.79
C ASP A 91 -5.13 5.10 3.89
N GLU A 92 -5.12 6.32 4.42
CA GLU A 92 -4.47 7.47 3.79
C GLU A 92 -2.94 7.40 4.00
N LEU A 93 -2.17 7.92 3.05
CA LEU A 93 -0.71 7.75 3.04
C LEU A 93 -0.03 8.33 4.30
N GLU A 94 -0.49 9.45 4.84
CA GLU A 94 0.08 10.05 6.05
C GLU A 94 -0.10 9.16 7.29
N HIS A 95 -1.17 8.36 7.35
CA HIS A 95 -1.37 7.39 8.42
C HIS A 95 -0.37 6.24 8.28
N VAL A 96 -0.18 5.70 7.06
CA VAL A 96 0.84 4.68 6.78
C VAL A 96 2.24 5.19 7.13
N VAL A 97 2.56 6.44 6.77
CA VAL A 97 3.83 7.08 7.13
C VAL A 97 3.99 7.18 8.65
N GLY A 98 2.94 7.57 9.37
CA GLY A 98 2.93 7.61 10.83
C GLY A 98 3.20 6.24 11.46
N GLU A 99 2.56 5.19 10.95
CA GLU A 99 2.79 3.81 11.41
C GLU A 99 4.24 3.34 11.17
N LEU A 100 4.81 3.66 10.02
CA LEU A 100 6.21 3.35 9.73
C LEU A 100 7.18 4.11 10.65
N MET A 101 6.90 5.37 10.96
CA MET A 101 7.67 6.13 11.95
C MET A 101 7.61 5.47 13.34
N GLU A 102 6.44 5.00 13.75
CA GLU A 102 6.26 4.28 15.02
C GLU A 102 6.98 2.92 15.03
N ILE A 103 6.99 2.20 13.90
CA ILE A 103 7.80 0.98 13.73
C ILE A 103 9.28 1.28 13.89
N VAL A 104 9.80 2.34 13.26
CA VAL A 104 11.21 2.74 13.40
C VAL A 104 11.53 3.14 14.84
N ARG A 105 10.60 3.83 15.51
CA ARG A 105 10.77 4.31 16.88
C ARG A 105 10.76 3.18 17.92
N THR A 106 9.91 2.18 17.72
CA THR A 106 9.63 1.14 18.73
C THR A 106 10.22 -0.23 18.41
N GLY A 107 10.49 -0.51 17.13
CA GLY A 107 10.84 -1.83 16.62
C GLY A 107 9.66 -2.79 16.44
N TYR A 108 8.42 -2.39 16.73
CA TYR A 108 7.23 -3.23 16.65
C TYR A 108 6.20 -2.70 15.66
N SER A 109 5.53 -3.60 14.92
CA SER A 109 4.38 -3.26 14.08
C SER A 109 3.13 -3.08 14.94
N ILE A 110 2.59 -1.86 14.95
CA ILE A 110 1.34 -1.52 15.62
C ILE A 110 0.27 -1.41 14.53
N GLY A 111 -0.52 -2.46 14.28
CA GLY A 111 -1.60 -2.37 13.29
C GLY A 111 -2.26 -3.69 12.92
N GLY A 112 -3.59 -3.69 12.83
CA GLY A 112 -4.41 -4.77 12.29
C GLY A 112 -4.52 -4.61 10.78
N ARG A 113 -4.06 -5.60 10.02
CA ARG A 113 -4.11 -5.57 8.56
C ARG A 113 -5.21 -6.49 8.06
N ALA A 114 -6.07 -5.99 7.18
CA ALA A 114 -7.16 -6.78 6.63
C ALA A 114 -6.65 -7.59 5.42
N GLY A 115 -6.67 -8.91 5.52
CA GLY A 115 -6.43 -9.80 4.38
C GLY A 115 -7.68 -9.95 3.49
N PRO A 116 -7.56 -10.62 2.33
CA PRO A 116 -8.70 -10.89 1.48
C PRO A 116 -9.73 -11.81 2.20
N PRO A 117 -11.02 -11.78 1.82
CA PRO A 117 -12.03 -12.68 2.37
C PRO A 117 -11.63 -14.15 2.17
N ILE A 118 -11.66 -14.94 3.25
CA ILE A 118 -11.54 -16.40 3.14
C ILE A 118 -12.88 -16.90 2.55
N ALA A 119 -12.84 -17.50 1.36
CA ALA A 119 -14.01 -18.17 0.81
C ALA A 119 -14.45 -19.27 1.78
N GLY A 120 -15.58 -19.07 2.45
CA GLY A 120 -16.20 -20.12 3.26
C GLY A 120 -16.57 -21.32 2.39
N PRO A 121 -16.55 -22.55 2.91
CA PRO A 121 -17.04 -23.69 2.15
C PRO A 121 -18.47 -23.37 1.72
N ALA A 122 -18.74 -23.44 0.43
CA ALA A 122 -20.09 -23.36 -0.09
C ALA A 122 -20.88 -24.53 0.50
N SER A 123 -21.67 -24.26 1.54
CA SER A 123 -22.66 -25.20 2.05
C SER A 123 -23.71 -25.39 0.95
N GLY A 124 -23.46 -26.35 0.07
CA GLY A 124 -24.47 -26.90 -0.80
C GLY A 124 -25.53 -27.58 0.06
N HIS A 125 -26.64 -26.89 0.28
CA HIS A 125 -27.88 -27.55 0.65
C HIS A 125 -28.60 -27.88 -0.66
N GLY A 126 -28.59 -29.17 -1.00
CA GLY A 126 -29.54 -29.76 -1.95
C GLY A 126 -30.91 -29.98 -1.33
#